data_AF-A0A6P1C306-F1
#
_entry.id   AF-A0A6P1C306-F1
#
_cell.length_a   1.000
_cell.length_b   1.000
_cell.length_c   1.000
_cell.angle_alpha   90.00
_cell.angle_beta   90.00
_cell.angle_gamma   90.00
#
_symmetry.space_group_name_H-M   'P 1'
#
loop_
_entity.id
_entity.type
_entity.pdbx_description
1 polymer ?
#
loop_
_entity_poly.entity_id
_entity_poly.type
_entity_poly.pdbx_seq_one_letter_code
_entity_poly.pdbx_strand_id
1 'polypeptide(L)'
;MADEDIQNNIRSALQSIIAGEKQRLDTMFNKSDDDNIKRVEKLKPVIAALEAIKAEITDYPEIEFKSYGYMANVVINDKGGNHRLSISTTYGSDANEHFTVEENQYFSFGDFIEKFHQCRGEDEVIRLVMDAIGKHIALKKSLADRKQK
;
A
#
# COMPACT_ATOMS: atom_id res chain seq x y z
N MET A 1 24.69 14.69 -54.19
CA MET A 1 23.97 15.96 -53.92
C MET A 1 22.52 15.70 -53.55
N ALA A 2 21.58 15.42 -54.47
CA ALA A 2 20.16 15.25 -54.09
C ALA A 2 19.87 14.09 -53.10
N ASP A 3 20.56 12.94 -53.23
CA ASP A 3 20.40 11.81 -52.30
C ASP A 3 21.00 12.07 -50.90
N GLU A 4 22.07 12.85 -50.82
CA GLU A 4 22.69 13.21 -49.54
C GLU A 4 21.81 14.19 -48.76
N ASP A 5 21.17 15.13 -49.46
CA ASP A 5 20.21 16.07 -48.85
C ASP A 5 18.97 15.34 -48.33
N ILE A 6 18.45 14.35 -49.07
CA ILE A 6 17.34 13.51 -48.61
C ILE A 6 17.75 12.69 -47.38
N GLN A 7 18.93 12.06 -47.39
CA GLN A 7 19.42 11.30 -46.25
C GLN A 7 19.66 12.18 -45.02
N ASN A 8 20.17 13.39 -45.20
CA ASN A 8 20.38 14.36 -44.11
C ASN A 8 19.04 14.84 -43.53
N ASN A 9 18.03 15.08 -44.37
CA ASN A 9 16.69 15.46 -43.93
C ASN A 9 16.00 14.33 -43.14
N ILE A 10 16.10 13.08 -43.61
CA ILE A 10 15.56 11.91 -42.89
C ILE A 10 16.29 11.74 -41.55
N ARG A 11 17.62 11.88 -41.54
CA ARG A 11 18.42 11.79 -40.30
C ARG A 11 18.03 12.87 -39.29
N SER A 12 17.83 14.11 -39.75
CA SER A 12 17.41 15.22 -38.91
C SER A 12 16.00 15.02 -38.35
N ALA A 13 15.05 14.58 -39.19
CA ALA A 13 13.69 14.26 -38.75
C ALA A 13 13.67 13.13 -37.71
N LEU A 14 14.43 12.06 -37.92
CA LEU A 14 14.57 10.96 -36.96
C LEU A 14 15.18 11.43 -35.63
N GLN A 15 16.22 12.26 -35.67
CA GLN A 15 16.83 12.83 -34.47
C GLN A 15 15.83 13.71 -33.70
N SER A 16 15.01 14.49 -34.39
CA SER A 16 13.96 15.30 -33.76
C SER A 16 12.92 14.42 -33.06
N ILE A 17 12.47 13.33 -33.69
CA ILE A 17 11.55 12.36 -33.09
C ILE A 17 12.18 11.70 -31.85
N ILE A 18 13.44 11.25 -31.95
CA ILE A 18 14.15 10.62 -30.83
C ILE A 18 14.28 11.61 -29.66
N ALA A 19 14.62 12.86 -29.92
CA ALA A 19 14.74 13.88 -28.89
C ALA A 19 13.39 14.15 -28.21
N GLY A 20 12.31 14.26 -28.99
CA GLY A 20 10.96 14.44 -28.46
C GLY A 20 10.51 13.26 -27.59
N GLU A 21 10.76 12.03 -28.04
CA GLU A 21 10.39 10.83 -27.28
C GLU A 21 11.22 10.68 -26.01
N LYS A 22 12.52 10.99 -26.06
CA LYS A 22 13.38 11.01 -24.88
C LYS A 22 12.86 12.00 -23.84
N GLN A 23 12.51 13.21 -24.25
CA GLN A 23 11.95 14.22 -23.34
C GLN A 23 10.61 13.76 -22.73
N ARG A 24 9.74 13.13 -23.52
CA ARG A 24 8.46 12.57 -23.05
C ARG A 24 8.68 11.50 -21.99
N LEU A 25 9.62 10.59 -22.23
CA LEU A 25 9.97 9.51 -21.30
C LEU A 25 10.61 10.06 -20.02
N ASP A 26 11.57 10.99 -20.13
CA ASP A 26 12.20 11.64 -18.98
C ASP A 26 11.16 12.35 -18.10
N THR A 27 10.19 13.03 -18.72
CA THR A 27 9.07 13.67 -18.00
C THR A 27 8.19 12.64 -17.29
N MET A 28 7.91 11.50 -17.93
CA MET A 28 7.11 10.43 -17.35
C MET A 28 7.82 9.78 -16.16
N PHE A 29 9.13 9.54 -16.25
CA PHE A 29 9.92 8.98 -15.16
C PHE A 29 10.02 9.94 -13.97
N ASN A 30 10.35 11.21 -14.22
CA ASN A 30 10.42 12.22 -13.17
C ASN A 30 9.09 12.37 -12.42
N LYS A 31 7.96 12.39 -13.15
CA LYS A 31 6.63 12.44 -12.54
C LYS A 31 6.35 11.20 -11.68
N SER A 32 6.72 10.02 -12.18
CA SER A 32 6.55 8.77 -11.43
C SER A 32 7.36 8.77 -10.12
N ASP A 33 8.58 9.30 -10.15
CA ASP A 33 9.44 9.39 -8.97
C ASP A 33 8.87 10.39 -7.94
N ASP A 34 8.43 11.56 -8.40
CA ASP A 34 7.79 12.57 -7.55
C ASP A 34 6.50 12.02 -6.89
N ASP A 35 5.69 11.29 -7.65
CA ASP A 35 4.46 10.67 -7.13
C ASP A 35 4.80 9.60 -6.08
N ASN A 36 5.82 8.77 -6.33
CA ASN A 36 6.28 7.77 -5.36
C ASN A 36 6.80 8.40 -4.06
N ILE A 37 7.58 9.49 -4.15
CA ILE A 37 8.08 10.21 -2.98
C ILE A 37 6.91 10.72 -2.14
N LYS A 38 5.92 11.38 -2.76
CA LYS A 38 4.74 11.87 -2.05
C LYS A 38 3.94 10.76 -1.37
N ARG A 39 3.83 9.59 -2.02
CA ARG A 39 3.15 8.42 -1.45
C ARG A 39 3.85 7.89 -0.21
N VAL A 40 5.18 7.79 -0.26
CA VAL A 40 5.99 7.41 0.89
C VAL A 40 5.81 8.41 2.02
N GLU A 41 5.95 9.72 1.75
CA GLU A 41 5.77 10.77 2.75
C GLU A 41 4.39 10.73 3.40
N LYS A 42 3.32 10.56 2.62
CA LYS A 42 1.95 10.48 3.16
C LYS A 42 1.73 9.23 4.02
N LEU A 43 2.43 8.13 3.74
CA LEU A 43 2.29 6.89 4.50
C LEU A 43 3.13 6.87 5.79
N LYS A 44 4.18 7.70 5.90
CA LYS A 44 5.03 7.79 7.11
C LYS A 44 4.26 7.90 8.44
N PRO A 45 3.27 8.81 8.62
CA PRO A 45 2.54 8.91 9.88
C PRO A 45 1.79 7.63 10.22
N VAL A 46 1.20 6.96 9.23
CA VAL A 46 0.54 5.66 9.41
C VAL A 46 1.56 4.61 9.86
N ILE A 47 2.72 4.51 9.20
CA ILE A 47 3.77 3.56 9.59
C ILE A 47 4.24 3.81 11.03
N ALA A 48 4.45 5.07 11.40
CA ALA A 48 4.86 5.44 12.76
C ALA A 48 3.80 5.00 13.81
N ALA A 49 2.52 5.23 13.51
CA ALA A 49 1.43 4.79 14.39
C ALA A 49 1.33 3.25 14.46
N LEU A 50 1.54 2.53 13.35
CA LEU A 50 1.57 1.06 13.33
C LEU A 50 2.71 0.49 14.19
N GLU A 51 3.91 1.07 14.12
CA GLU A 51 5.02 0.66 14.98
C GLU A 51 4.76 0.98 16.45
N ALA A 52 4.09 2.10 16.76
CA ALA A 52 3.66 2.40 18.12
C ALA A 52 2.64 1.38 18.64
N ILE A 53 1.64 1.01 17.84
CA ILE A 53 0.68 -0.04 18.19
C ILE A 53 1.38 -1.36 18.45
N LYS A 54 2.31 -1.76 17.56
CA LYS A 54 3.10 -2.99 17.70
C LYS A 54 3.89 -3.04 19.01
N ALA A 55 4.44 -1.90 19.45
CA ALA A 55 5.16 -1.80 20.72
C ALA A 55 4.25 -1.98 21.94
N GLU A 56 2.97 -1.61 21.84
CA GLU A 56 1.99 -1.76 22.93
C GLU A 56 1.40 -3.18 23.01
N ILE A 57 1.37 -3.94 21.91
CA ILE A 57 0.70 -5.26 21.84
C ILE A 57 1.67 -6.44 21.81
N THR A 58 2.81 -6.33 22.47
CA THR A 58 3.89 -7.36 22.47
C THR A 58 3.44 -8.75 22.93
N ASP A 59 2.35 -8.84 23.71
CA ASP A 59 1.77 -10.10 24.19
C ASP A 59 1.02 -10.89 23.09
N TYR A 60 0.92 -10.33 21.88
CA TYR A 60 0.20 -10.91 20.73
C TYR A 60 1.16 -11.09 19.53
N PRO A 61 2.11 -12.03 19.62
CA PRO A 61 3.13 -12.26 18.59
C PRO A 61 2.55 -12.70 17.24
N GLU A 62 1.30 -13.16 17.21
CA GLU A 62 0.61 -13.54 15.99
C GLU A 62 0.17 -12.35 15.10
N ILE A 63 0.28 -11.12 15.61
CA ILE A 63 -0.01 -9.88 14.89
C ILE A 63 1.30 -9.31 14.34
N GLU A 64 1.46 -9.36 13.02
CA GLU A 64 2.64 -8.90 12.31
C GLU A 64 2.38 -7.59 11.58
N PHE A 65 3.34 -6.66 11.65
CA PHE A 65 3.34 -5.41 10.89
C PHE A 65 4.51 -5.43 9.92
N LYS A 66 4.27 -5.11 8.64
CA LYS A 66 5.30 -5.06 7.58
C LYS A 66 5.10 -3.81 6.74
N SER A 67 6.15 -3.03 6.52
CA SER A 67 6.12 -1.86 5.62
C SER A 67 7.02 -2.05 4.41
N TYR A 68 6.55 -1.65 3.23
CA TYR A 68 7.24 -1.75 1.96
C TYR A 68 7.09 -0.44 1.18
N GLY A 69 8.01 0.51 1.38
CA GLY A 69 8.03 1.78 0.65
C GLY A 69 6.70 2.56 0.76
N TYR A 70 5.82 2.39 -0.23
CA TYR A 70 4.52 3.04 -0.35
C TYR A 70 3.33 2.19 0.16
N MET A 71 3.60 1.07 0.83
CA MET A 71 2.57 0.18 1.38
C MET A 71 2.91 -0.28 2.80
N ALA A 72 1.90 -0.52 3.62
CA ALA A 72 2.04 -1.14 4.93
C ALA A 72 1.01 -2.26 5.09
N ASN A 73 1.37 -3.33 5.78
CA ASN A 73 0.54 -4.50 6.01
C ASN A 73 0.43 -4.78 7.49
N VAL A 74 -0.79 -5.09 7.93
CA VAL A 74 -1.06 -5.69 9.23
C VAL A 74 -1.62 -7.07 8.98
N VAL A 75 -0.99 -8.09 9.54
CA VAL A 75 -1.38 -9.50 9.37
C VAL A 75 -1.65 -10.10 10.73
N ILE A 76 -2.87 -10.52 10.97
CA ILE A 76 -3.32 -11.22 12.17
C ILE A 76 -3.45 -12.69 11.80
N ASN A 77 -2.52 -13.51 12.30
CA ASN A 77 -2.55 -14.95 12.09
C ASN A 77 -3.31 -15.62 13.24
N ASP A 78 -4.25 -16.49 12.93
CA ASP A 78 -4.87 -17.37 13.92
C ASP A 78 -4.91 -18.81 13.40
N LYS A 79 -5.12 -19.78 14.30
CA LYS A 79 -5.25 -21.20 13.92
C LYS A 79 -6.43 -21.44 12.97
N GLY A 80 -7.45 -20.57 13.03
CA GLY A 80 -8.65 -20.64 12.20
C GLY A 80 -8.59 -19.86 10.89
N GLY A 81 -7.51 -19.11 10.62
CA GLY A 81 -7.44 -18.25 9.44
C GLY A 81 -6.38 -17.16 9.49
N ASN A 82 -6.41 -16.27 8.50
CA ASN A 82 -5.56 -15.09 8.41
C ASN A 82 -6.42 -13.86 8.12
N HIS A 83 -6.19 -12.78 8.84
CA HIS A 83 -6.78 -11.47 8.55
C HIS A 83 -5.67 -10.48 8.21
N ARG A 84 -5.67 -9.99 6.98
CA ARG A 84 -4.71 -9.03 6.45
C ARG A 84 -5.37 -7.70 6.14
N LEU A 85 -4.74 -6.61 6.55
CA LEU A 85 -5.04 -5.25 6.10
C LEU A 85 -3.84 -4.73 5.32
N SER A 86 -4.01 -4.48 4.02
CA SER A 86 -3.00 -3.87 3.16
C SER A 86 -3.33 -2.39 2.96
N ILE A 87 -2.47 -1.52 3.44
CA ILE A 87 -2.65 -0.07 3.48
C ILE A 87 -1.74 0.55 2.42
N SER A 88 -2.32 1.33 1.52
CA SER A 88 -1.58 2.08 0.52
C SER A 88 -2.20 3.46 0.32
N THR A 89 -1.56 4.28 -0.49
CA THR A 89 -2.12 5.55 -0.99
C THR A 89 -2.56 5.41 -2.44
N THR A 90 -3.60 6.15 -2.81
CA THR A 90 -4.15 6.18 -4.18
C THR A 90 -3.07 6.54 -5.22
N TYR A 91 -3.23 6.02 -6.44
CA TYR A 91 -2.34 6.24 -7.60
C TYR A 91 -3.05 7.08 -8.68
N GLY A 92 -2.30 7.76 -9.54
CA GLY A 92 -2.84 8.48 -10.70
C GLY A 92 -3.25 9.93 -10.42
N SER A 93 -4.32 10.40 -11.07
CA SER A 93 -4.77 11.81 -10.97
C SER A 93 -5.22 12.22 -9.57
N ASP A 94 -5.65 11.25 -8.75
CA ASP A 94 -6.13 11.44 -7.38
C ASP A 94 -5.08 10.93 -6.37
N ALA A 95 -3.82 10.84 -6.81
CA ALA A 95 -2.73 10.31 -6.01
C ALA A 95 -2.55 11.16 -4.75
N ASN A 96 -2.49 10.47 -3.61
CA ASN A 96 -2.31 11.08 -2.29
C ASN A 96 -3.49 11.90 -1.78
N GLU A 97 -4.70 11.75 -2.30
CA GLU A 97 -5.90 12.33 -1.69
C GLU A 97 -6.43 11.45 -0.56
N HIS A 98 -6.39 10.13 -0.73
CA HIS A 98 -6.92 9.16 0.21
C HIS A 98 -5.94 8.01 0.48
N PHE A 99 -6.19 7.29 1.57
CA PHE A 99 -5.61 5.98 1.82
C PHE A 99 -6.59 4.90 1.37
N THR A 100 -6.05 3.81 0.85
CA THR A 100 -6.81 2.61 0.53
C THR A 100 -6.38 1.52 1.50
N VAL A 101 -7.34 0.87 2.15
CA VAL A 101 -7.12 -0.31 2.99
C VAL A 101 -7.85 -1.49 2.36
N GLU A 102 -7.09 -2.46 1.88
CA GLU A 102 -7.59 -3.74 1.38
C GLU A 102 -7.60 -4.74 2.54
N GLU A 103 -8.79 -5.10 3.01
CA GLU A 103 -9.02 -6.04 4.09
C GLU A 103 -9.34 -7.42 3.50
N ASN A 104 -8.50 -8.40 3.81
CA ASN A 104 -8.64 -9.77 3.35
C ASN A 104 -8.70 -10.70 4.56
N GLN A 105 -9.81 -11.43 4.71
CA GLN A 105 -9.98 -12.45 5.73
C GLN A 105 -10.11 -13.82 5.06
N TYR A 106 -9.20 -14.70 5.37
CA TYR A 106 -9.20 -16.10 4.96
C TYR A 106 -9.53 -16.97 6.15
N PHE A 107 -10.52 -17.86 6.02
CA PHE A 107 -10.88 -18.84 7.04
C PHE A 107 -10.46 -20.24 6.58
N SER A 108 -9.93 -21.06 7.50
CA SER A 108 -9.46 -22.41 7.21
C SER A 108 -10.55 -23.35 6.64
N PHE A 109 -11.83 -22.98 6.77
CA PHE A 109 -12.97 -23.73 6.25
C PHE A 109 -13.35 -23.35 4.79
N GLY A 110 -12.57 -22.48 4.15
CA GLY A 110 -12.70 -22.14 2.73
C GLY A 110 -13.39 -20.81 2.45
N ASP A 111 -13.93 -20.14 3.47
CA ASP A 111 -14.54 -18.81 3.31
C ASP A 111 -13.46 -17.72 3.14
N PHE A 112 -13.74 -16.77 2.26
CA PHE A 112 -12.90 -15.62 1.98
C PHE A 112 -13.74 -14.35 1.96
N ILE A 113 -13.32 -13.33 2.71
CA ILE A 113 -13.96 -12.01 2.73
C ILE A 113 -12.93 -10.98 2.29
N GLU A 114 -13.27 -10.22 1.27
CA GLU A 114 -12.48 -9.09 0.79
C GLU A 114 -13.30 -7.80 0.94
N LYS A 115 -12.68 -6.76 1.47
CA LYS A 115 -13.28 -5.43 1.57
C LYS A 115 -12.26 -4.36 1.20
N PHE A 116 -12.75 -3.31 0.56
CA PHE A 116 -11.96 -2.13 0.22
C PHE A 116 -12.50 -0.94 0.99
N HIS A 117 -11.61 -0.29 1.74
CA HIS A 117 -11.95 0.91 2.50
C HIS A 117 -11.16 2.09 1.94
N GLN A 118 -11.87 3.17 1.61
CA GLN A 118 -11.25 4.45 1.31
C GLN A 118 -11.28 5.32 2.57
N CYS A 119 -10.09 5.69 3.05
CA CYS A 119 -9.91 6.50 4.24
C CYS A 119 -9.41 7.89 3.85
N ARG A 120 -10.04 8.94 4.37
CA ARG A 120 -9.66 10.32 4.06
C ARG A 120 -8.39 10.76 4.77
N GLY A 121 -8.13 10.19 5.95
CA GLY A 121 -6.99 10.52 6.79
C GLY A 121 -6.41 9.32 7.51
N GLU A 122 -5.25 9.52 8.13
CA GLU A 122 -4.53 8.51 8.90
C GLU A 122 -5.35 7.97 10.07
N ASP A 123 -6.09 8.82 10.79
CA ASP A 123 -6.93 8.40 11.93
C ASP A 123 -7.96 7.33 11.55
N GLU A 124 -8.55 7.43 10.36
CA GLU A 124 -9.52 6.45 9.87
C GLU A 124 -8.85 5.10 9.58
N VAL A 125 -7.65 5.12 8.98
CA VAL A 125 -6.84 3.92 8.76
C VAL A 125 -6.47 3.26 10.09
N ILE A 126 -5.97 4.05 11.05
CA ILE A 126 -5.57 3.55 12.36
C ILE A 126 -6.78 2.99 13.12
N ARG A 127 -7.94 3.62 13.03
CA ARG A 127 -9.17 3.10 13.62
C ARG A 127 -9.57 1.74 13.05
N LEU A 128 -9.46 1.53 11.74
CA LEU A 128 -9.75 0.22 11.12
C LEU A 128 -8.78 -0.86 11.62
N VAL A 129 -7.48 -0.54 11.67
CA VAL A 129 -6.45 -1.44 12.17
C VAL A 129 -6.70 -1.80 13.65
N MET A 130 -6.96 -0.79 14.49
CA MET A 130 -7.22 -0.98 15.91
C MET A 130 -8.50 -1.78 16.16
N ASP A 131 -9.54 -1.60 15.36
CA ASP A 131 -10.77 -2.39 15.45
C ASP A 131 -10.51 -3.86 15.10
N ALA A 132 -9.76 -4.15 14.04
CA ALA A 132 -9.38 -5.51 13.67
C ALA A 132 -8.54 -6.20 14.76
N ILE A 133 -7.52 -5.51 15.28
CA ILE A 133 -6.67 -6.00 16.37
C ILE A 133 -7.49 -6.23 17.65
N GLY A 134 -8.32 -5.25 18.03
CA GLY A 134 -9.14 -5.31 19.23
C GLY A 134 -10.13 -6.47 19.21
N LYS A 135 -10.79 -6.71 18.07
CA LYS A 135 -11.68 -7.86 17.87
C LYS A 135 -10.96 -9.20 18.03
N HIS A 136 -9.76 -9.32 17.45
CA HIS A 136 -8.93 -10.53 17.60
C HIS A 136 -8.54 -10.78 19.06
N ILE A 137 -8.02 -9.75 19.74
CA ILE A 137 -7.64 -9.84 21.16
C ILE A 137 -8.83 -10.25 22.03
N ALA A 138 -10.00 -9.64 21.80
CA ALA A 138 -11.22 -9.96 22.55
C ALA A 138 -11.66 -11.42 22.34
N LEU A 139 -11.59 -11.92 21.10
CA LEU A 139 -11.89 -13.32 20.78
C LEU A 139 -10.95 -14.27 21.53
N LYS A 140 -9.64 -14.00 21.50
CA LYS A 140 -8.62 -14.83 22.18
C LYS A 140 -8.87 -14.91 23.69
N LYS A 141 -9.17 -13.77 24.33
CA LYS A 141 -9.52 -13.71 25.75
C LYS A 141 -10.78 -14.52 26.07
N SER A 142 -11.85 -14.35 25.28
CA SER A 142 -13.08 -15.13 25.48
C SER A 142 -12.87 -16.64 25.34
N LEU A 143 -12.04 -17.08 24.39
CA LEU A 143 -11.71 -18.50 24.22
C LEU A 143 -10.86 -19.03 25.38
N ALA A 144 -9.96 -18.23 25.94
CA ALA A 144 -9.17 -18.61 27.12
C ALA A 144 -10.08 -18.80 28.34
N ASP A 145 -11.01 -17.86 28.59
CA ASP A 145 -11.95 -17.93 29.72
C ASP A 145 -12.86 -19.16 29.65
N ARG A 146 -13.27 -19.56 28.44
CA ARG A 146 -14.10 -20.76 28.23
C ARG A 146 -13.36 -22.06 28.49
N LYS A 147 -12.03 -22.12 28.27
CA LYS A 147 -11.22 -23.32 28.53
C LYS A 147 -10.91 -23.53 30.01
N GLN A 148 -11.11 -22.50 30.83
CA GLN A 148 -10.89 -22.53 32.29
C GLN A 148 -12.16 -22.86 33.08
N LYS A 149 -13.31 -22.94 32.42
CA LYS A 149 -14.58 -23.43 32.98
C LYS A 149 -14.77 -24.90 32.65
#